data_AF-A0ABD2JFK5-F1
#
_entry.id   AF-A0ABD2JFK5-F1
#
_cell.length_a   1.000
_cell.length_b   1.000
_cell.length_c   1.000
_cell.angle_alpha   90.00
_cell.angle_beta   90.00
_cell.angle_gamma   90.00
#
_symmetry.space_group_name_H-M   'P 1'
#
loop_
_entity.id
_entity.type
_entity.pdbx_description
1 polymer ?
#
loop_
_entity_poly.entity_id
_entity_poly.type
_entity_poly.pdbx_seq_one_letter_code
_entity_poly.pdbx_strand_id
1 'polypeptide(L)'
;MIEKFASRGHSVAILDTILPVEKQKPFIHHIRAPLPIVPSNDEERRQFSFLLWSTRLIQPTFAFVYHMSNKDFGLLLSNYSEQVTEIVNTDWDLIVVDDIFWSFGFALTTMRQRLWESSGGGQGQRKRPHYLVYATSGTSVTVHNSIRATGRSWVERPQMCAFLPTDEESAFTTARFSHRVSNFIEIFMEFISVNFIVERFLMPNIAKFGVPNFNWFEFLWHSEMFFFENIDRMGMPLAVGPEMIATGAHCEMNKNLLKLPAELSAFMEKPNSKGVLYVAFGTHVDWKYAPEHLLKAFFDAFNRLTDYQIIFACKGCEEKPKNLNQNVMIVKWAPQNEILTHPNTKAFITHGGFKSVREGICAAVPLIIMPVFAEQAHNAHVLLKTRIASAVINKFYITETNLFNTINNMLSRSDDHIARAKKLREIYLDRPIPSMDEGIFAVEHRIFGQKHGNGWVQYTRRNGMKMGWMEFAHLDLIGIIFFAALILCL
;
A
#
# COMPACT_ATOMS: atom_id res chain seq x y z
N MET A 1 0.10 2.14 14.66
CA MET A 1 0.05 3.59 14.98
C MET A 1 -0.92 3.89 16.10
N ILE A 2 -2.20 3.56 15.93
CA ILE A 2 -3.28 3.67 16.94
C ILE A 2 -2.82 3.21 18.33
N GLU A 3 -2.29 1.99 18.44
CA GLU A 3 -1.84 1.43 19.72
C GLU A 3 -0.68 2.21 20.35
N LYS A 4 0.22 2.78 19.54
CA LYS A 4 1.33 3.61 20.03
C LYS A 4 0.86 4.99 20.51
N PHE A 5 -0.19 5.55 19.92
CA PHE A 5 -0.82 6.77 20.45
C PHE A 5 -1.52 6.47 21.78
N ALA A 6 -2.32 5.41 21.84
CA ALA A 6 -3.01 5.01 23.06
C ALA A 6 -2.02 4.71 24.21
N SER A 7 -0.93 4.00 23.94
CA SER A 7 0.09 3.68 24.95
C SER A 7 0.86 4.90 25.46
N ARG A 8 0.79 6.04 24.77
CA ARG A 8 1.35 7.34 25.18
C ARG A 8 0.33 8.26 25.83
N GLY A 9 -0.87 7.76 26.14
CA GLY A 9 -1.92 8.48 26.86
C GLY A 9 -2.84 9.33 25.99
N HIS A 10 -2.75 9.22 24.65
CA HIS A 10 -3.70 9.88 23.77
C HIS A 10 -5.04 9.13 23.76
N SER A 11 -6.14 9.86 23.76
CA SER A 11 -7.46 9.28 23.51
C SER A 11 -7.59 8.98 22.01
N VAL A 12 -7.88 7.72 21.66
CA VAL A 12 -7.96 7.30 20.25
C VAL A 12 -9.33 6.70 19.96
N ALA A 13 -9.94 7.17 18.89
CA ALA A 13 -11.17 6.61 18.33
C ALA A 13 -10.93 6.02 16.94
N ILE A 14 -11.65 4.96 16.59
CA ILE A 14 -11.63 4.34 15.26
C ILE A 14 -13.04 4.36 14.68
N LEU A 15 -13.15 4.82 13.42
CA LEU A 15 -14.37 4.65 12.62
C LEU A 15 -14.33 3.27 11.94
N ASP A 16 -15.12 2.34 12.45
CA ASP A 16 -15.16 0.97 11.94
C ASP A 16 -16.22 0.81 10.85
N THR A 17 -15.77 0.74 9.58
CA THR A 17 -16.63 0.59 8.42
C THR A 17 -16.72 -0.82 7.86
N ILE A 18 -15.80 -1.72 8.23
CA ILE A 18 -15.63 -3.04 7.59
C ILE A 18 -15.79 -4.20 8.56
N LEU A 19 -15.00 -4.25 9.64
CA LEU A 19 -14.95 -5.41 10.53
C LEU A 19 -15.83 -5.22 11.76
N PRO A 20 -16.51 -6.27 12.25
CA PRO A 20 -17.06 -6.26 13.59
C PRO A 20 -15.93 -6.19 14.62
N VAL A 21 -16.11 -5.40 15.69
CA VAL A 21 -15.14 -5.32 16.79
C VAL A 21 -15.08 -6.69 17.47
N GLU A 22 -14.10 -7.52 17.13
CA GLU A 22 -13.97 -8.85 17.73
C GLU A 22 -13.46 -8.78 19.18
N LYS A 23 -12.70 -7.72 19.55
CA LYS A 23 -12.26 -7.44 20.93
C LYS A 23 -12.09 -5.94 21.15
N GLN A 24 -12.89 -5.35 22.05
CA GLN A 24 -12.63 -3.98 22.54
C GLN A 24 -11.29 -3.98 23.29
N LYS A 25 -10.34 -3.15 22.84
CA LYS A 25 -9.12 -2.90 23.61
C LYS A 25 -9.41 -1.79 24.62
N PRO A 26 -8.92 -1.89 25.87
CA PRO A 26 -9.02 -0.78 26.80
C PRO A 26 -8.36 0.46 26.18
N PHE A 27 -8.97 1.64 26.37
CA PHE A 27 -8.49 2.95 25.88
C PHE A 27 -8.66 3.25 24.38
N ILE A 28 -9.35 2.41 23.60
CA ILE A 28 -9.72 2.71 22.21
C ILE A 28 -11.25 2.77 22.09
N HIS A 29 -11.77 3.93 21.67
CA HIS A 29 -13.19 4.11 21.40
C HIS A 29 -13.52 3.67 19.97
N HIS A 30 -14.62 2.96 19.78
CA HIS A 30 -15.02 2.44 18.46
C HIS A 30 -16.35 3.05 18.04
N ILE A 31 -16.34 3.82 16.96
CA ILE A 31 -17.53 4.39 16.33
C ILE A 31 -17.94 3.45 15.18
N ARG A 32 -19.01 2.68 15.39
CA ARG A 32 -19.43 1.62 14.47
C ARG A 32 -20.34 2.15 13.37
N ALA A 33 -19.89 2.04 12.13
CA ALA A 33 -20.66 2.41 10.94
C ALA A 33 -20.45 1.37 9.80
N PRO A 34 -20.94 0.12 9.97
CA PRO A 34 -20.61 -0.99 9.07
C PRO A 34 -21.24 -0.78 7.69
N LEU A 35 -20.44 -0.37 6.71
CA LEU A 35 -20.95 -0.12 5.36
C LEU A 35 -21.39 -1.46 4.73
N PRO A 36 -22.62 -1.55 4.18
CA PRO A 36 -23.14 -2.79 3.66
C PRO A 36 -22.33 -3.27 2.45
N ILE A 37 -22.10 -4.58 2.36
CA ILE A 37 -21.75 -5.22 1.09
C ILE A 37 -23.03 -5.24 0.25
N VAL A 38 -23.24 -4.21 -0.59
CA VAL A 38 -24.43 -4.12 -1.43
C VAL A 38 -24.40 -5.22 -2.51
N PRO A 39 -25.50 -5.96 -2.77
CA PRO A 39 -25.52 -7.07 -3.73
C PRO A 39 -25.11 -6.70 -5.17
N SER A 40 -25.40 -5.47 -5.63
CA SER A 40 -24.95 -4.98 -6.94
C SER A 40 -23.42 -4.88 -7.05
N ASN A 41 -22.71 -4.78 -5.92
CA ASN A 41 -21.26 -4.82 -5.88
C ASN A 41 -20.71 -6.24 -6.13
N ASP A 42 -21.50 -7.31 -6.06
CA ASP A 42 -20.97 -8.68 -6.26
C ASP A 42 -20.59 -8.94 -7.72
N GLU A 43 -21.33 -8.37 -8.67
CA GLU A 43 -20.97 -8.45 -10.08
C GLU A 43 -19.76 -7.56 -10.40
N GLU A 44 -19.73 -6.31 -9.90
CA GLU A 44 -18.55 -5.42 -10.04
C GLU A 44 -17.31 -6.05 -9.40
N ARG A 45 -17.42 -6.65 -8.20
CA ARG A 45 -16.33 -7.37 -7.53
C ARG A 45 -15.89 -8.60 -8.31
N ARG A 46 -16.83 -9.34 -8.91
CA ARG A 46 -16.54 -10.48 -9.79
C ARG A 46 -15.79 -10.03 -11.04
N GLN A 47 -16.27 -8.98 -11.71
CA GLN A 47 -15.63 -8.41 -12.89
C GLN A 47 -14.23 -7.91 -12.55
N PHE A 48 -14.08 -7.17 -11.44
CA PHE A 48 -12.78 -6.72 -10.96
C PHE A 48 -11.85 -7.90 -10.68
N SER A 49 -12.32 -8.92 -9.97
CA SER A 49 -11.54 -10.14 -9.67
C SER A 49 -11.09 -10.86 -10.93
N PHE A 50 -11.94 -10.95 -11.96
CA PHE A 50 -11.57 -11.49 -13.26
C PHE A 50 -10.52 -10.61 -13.97
N LEU A 51 -10.66 -9.30 -13.88
CA LEU A 51 -9.75 -8.32 -14.49
C LEU A 51 -8.34 -8.41 -13.87
N LEU A 52 -8.25 -8.66 -12.56
CA LEU A 52 -6.98 -8.87 -11.85
C LEU A 52 -6.13 -9.96 -12.49
N TRP A 53 -6.77 -11.03 -12.97
CA TRP A 53 -6.11 -12.19 -13.56
C TRP A 53 -5.86 -12.05 -15.06
N SER A 54 -6.85 -11.54 -15.80
CA SER A 54 -6.85 -11.53 -17.26
C SER A 54 -6.07 -10.37 -17.87
N THR A 55 -5.79 -9.31 -17.10
CA THR A 55 -5.19 -8.08 -17.64
C THR A 55 -4.09 -7.51 -16.75
N ARG A 56 -3.22 -6.68 -17.36
CA ARG A 56 -2.34 -5.78 -16.60
C ARG A 56 -3.16 -4.55 -16.27
N LEU A 57 -3.42 -4.31 -14.98
CA LEU A 57 -4.11 -3.09 -14.58
C LEU A 57 -3.26 -1.88 -14.96
N ILE A 58 -3.94 -0.84 -15.44
CA ILE A 58 -3.37 0.46 -15.81
C ILE A 58 -3.99 1.55 -14.93
N GLN A 59 -3.41 2.75 -14.95
CA GLN A 59 -3.88 3.88 -14.13
C GLN A 59 -5.39 4.19 -14.25
N PRO A 60 -6.03 4.13 -15.45
CA PRO A 60 -7.48 4.26 -15.56
C PRO A 60 -8.28 3.23 -14.75
N THR A 61 -7.78 1.99 -14.59
CA THR A 61 -8.43 0.99 -13.75
C THR A 61 -8.33 1.36 -12.28
N PHE A 62 -7.24 2.00 -11.86
CA PHE A 62 -7.07 2.43 -10.47
C PHE A 62 -7.99 3.60 -10.09
N ALA A 63 -8.37 4.47 -11.05
CA ALA A 63 -9.38 5.50 -10.83
C ALA A 63 -10.72 4.94 -10.31
N PHE A 64 -11.06 3.70 -10.65
CA PHE A 64 -12.23 3.00 -10.13
C PHE A 64 -12.20 2.83 -8.60
N VAL A 65 -11.02 2.64 -8.00
CA VAL A 65 -10.87 2.51 -6.54
C VAL A 65 -11.30 3.80 -5.84
N TYR A 66 -10.91 4.96 -6.37
CA TYR A 66 -11.33 6.25 -5.84
C TYR A 66 -12.84 6.48 -6.00
N HIS A 67 -13.42 6.04 -7.13
CA HIS A 67 -14.86 6.08 -7.34
C HIS A 67 -15.62 5.22 -6.32
N MET A 68 -15.15 3.99 -6.07
CA MET A 68 -15.71 3.11 -5.04
C MET A 68 -15.64 3.74 -3.65
N SER A 69 -14.49 4.30 -3.26
CA SER A 69 -14.33 5.02 -1.99
C SER A 69 -15.33 6.18 -1.86
N ASN A 70 -15.53 6.99 -2.91
CA ASN A 70 -16.53 8.05 -2.90
C ASN A 70 -17.97 7.53 -2.84
N LYS A 71 -18.28 6.37 -3.46
CA LYS A 71 -19.59 5.71 -3.35
C LYS A 71 -19.85 5.24 -1.91
N ASP A 72 -18.88 4.58 -1.30
CA ASP A 72 -18.91 4.14 0.09
C ASP A 72 -19.08 5.31 1.06
N PHE A 73 -18.44 6.44 0.78
CA PHE A 73 -18.64 7.67 1.55
C PHE A 73 -20.08 8.20 1.46
N GLY A 74 -20.71 8.09 0.29
CA GLY A 74 -22.13 8.43 0.11
C GLY A 74 -23.06 7.51 0.91
N LEU A 75 -22.71 6.22 1.03
CA LEU A 75 -23.46 5.26 1.85
C LEU A 75 -23.28 5.52 3.35
N LEU A 76 -22.08 5.95 3.77
CA LEU A 76 -21.84 6.36 5.15
C LEU A 76 -22.79 7.49 5.55
N LEU A 77 -22.97 8.49 4.68
CA LEU A 77 -23.93 9.56 4.92
C LEU A 77 -25.37 9.09 5.08
N SER A 78 -25.83 8.32 4.10
CA SER A 78 -27.25 7.99 4.02
C SER A 78 -27.68 7.07 5.15
N ASN A 79 -26.77 6.21 5.61
CA ASN A 79 -27.10 5.12 6.52
C ASN A 79 -26.54 5.32 7.94
N TYR A 80 -25.55 6.20 8.12
CA TYR A 80 -24.82 6.39 9.39
C TYR A 80 -24.62 7.88 9.73
N SER A 81 -25.65 8.69 9.49
CA SER A 81 -25.62 10.14 9.73
C SER A 81 -25.41 10.50 11.21
N GLU A 82 -25.89 9.68 12.15
CA GLU A 82 -25.68 9.84 13.59
C GLU A 82 -24.19 9.70 13.94
N GLN A 83 -23.51 8.67 13.42
CA GLN A 83 -22.08 8.44 13.62
C GLN A 83 -21.25 9.56 13.00
N VAL A 84 -21.60 10.03 11.80
CA VAL A 84 -20.97 11.19 11.18
C VAL A 84 -21.13 12.43 12.06
N THR A 85 -22.32 12.64 12.61
CA THR A 85 -22.62 13.75 13.52
C THR A 85 -21.85 13.65 14.83
N GLU A 86 -21.74 12.45 15.40
CA GLU A 86 -20.93 12.14 16.58
C GLU A 86 -19.46 12.50 16.34
N ILE A 87 -18.87 12.06 15.22
CA ILE A 87 -17.49 12.35 14.86
C ILE A 87 -17.27 13.86 14.76
N VAL A 88 -18.12 14.57 14.00
CA VAL A 88 -17.94 16.01 13.74
C VAL A 88 -18.12 16.86 15.02
N ASN A 89 -19.01 16.43 15.93
CA ASN A 89 -19.27 17.13 17.18
C ASN A 89 -18.29 16.80 18.31
N THR A 90 -17.61 15.65 18.25
CA THR A 90 -16.57 15.29 19.21
C THR A 90 -15.37 16.23 19.10
N ASP A 91 -14.75 16.57 20.22
CA ASP A 91 -13.59 17.47 20.29
C ASP A 91 -12.27 16.70 20.06
N TRP A 92 -12.03 16.30 18.81
CA TRP A 92 -10.77 15.71 18.39
C TRP A 92 -9.86 16.74 17.72
N ASP A 93 -8.55 16.51 17.85
CA ASP A 93 -7.49 17.43 17.43
C ASP A 93 -6.79 16.96 16.14
N LEU A 94 -6.85 15.66 15.86
CA LEU A 94 -6.21 15.03 14.71
C LEU A 94 -7.10 13.92 14.18
N ILE A 95 -7.26 13.88 12.86
CA ILE A 95 -7.75 12.72 12.14
C ILE A 95 -6.63 12.10 11.30
N VAL A 96 -6.49 10.77 11.36
CA VAL A 96 -5.57 10.01 10.51
C VAL A 96 -6.40 9.23 9.51
N VAL A 97 -6.08 9.38 8.24
CA VAL A 97 -6.92 8.91 7.14
C VAL A 97 -6.07 8.12 6.17
N ASP A 98 -6.52 6.94 5.79
CA ASP A 98 -5.87 6.18 4.72
C ASP A 98 -6.03 6.91 3.37
N ASP A 99 -5.01 6.86 2.52
CA ASP A 99 -4.95 7.65 1.28
C ASP A 99 -6.04 7.29 0.26
N ILE A 100 -6.59 6.07 0.30
CA ILE A 100 -7.74 5.67 -0.52
C ILE A 100 -9.06 6.23 0.07
N PHE A 101 -9.11 6.44 1.38
CA PHE A 101 -10.26 7.01 2.10
C PHE A 101 -10.15 8.53 2.27
N TRP A 102 -9.36 9.20 1.44
CA TRP A 102 -9.13 10.64 1.44
C TRP A 102 -10.43 11.47 1.53
N SER A 103 -11.53 11.02 0.89
CA SER A 103 -12.82 11.73 0.85
C SER A 103 -13.45 11.86 2.23
N PHE A 104 -13.36 10.80 3.04
CA PHE A 104 -13.83 10.77 4.42
C PHE A 104 -13.04 11.77 5.26
N GLY A 105 -11.72 11.68 5.17
CA GLY A 105 -10.80 12.54 5.92
C GLY A 105 -11.00 14.01 5.61
N PHE A 106 -10.97 14.36 4.33
CA PHE A 106 -11.01 15.75 3.90
C PHE A 106 -12.36 16.42 4.21
N ALA A 107 -13.46 15.72 3.96
CA ALA A 107 -14.80 16.24 4.26
C ALA A 107 -15.02 16.43 5.77
N LEU A 108 -14.72 15.42 6.59
CA LEU A 108 -14.88 15.50 8.04
C LEU A 108 -14.03 16.61 8.66
N THR A 109 -12.79 16.76 8.19
CA THR A 109 -11.89 17.85 8.63
C THR A 109 -12.42 19.21 8.20
N THR A 110 -12.91 19.35 6.97
CA THR A 110 -13.47 20.61 6.47
C THR A 110 -14.70 21.03 7.28
N MET A 111 -15.61 20.10 7.57
CA MET A 111 -16.77 20.37 8.43
C MET A 111 -16.35 20.80 9.83
N ARG A 112 -15.40 20.07 10.43
CA ARG A 112 -14.89 20.36 11.76
C ARG A 112 -14.22 21.74 11.82
N GLN A 113 -13.45 22.09 10.79
CA GLN A 113 -12.78 23.38 10.65
C GLN A 113 -13.79 24.52 10.65
N ARG A 114 -14.89 24.40 9.90
CA ARG A 114 -15.96 25.41 9.88
C ARG A 114 -16.64 25.58 11.23
N LEU A 115 -16.86 24.49 11.96
CA LEU A 115 -17.45 24.55 13.30
C LEU A 115 -16.49 25.15 14.32
N TRP A 116 -15.19 24.91 14.16
CA TRP A 116 -14.17 25.56 14.97
C TRP A 116 -14.14 27.07 14.71
N GLU A 117 -14.14 27.49 13.44
CA GLU A 117 -14.19 28.91 13.03
C GLU A 117 -15.44 29.61 13.56
N SER A 118 -16.62 29.00 13.42
CA SER A 118 -17.88 29.58 13.91
C SER A 118 -17.96 29.67 15.43
N SER A 119 -17.17 28.86 16.16
CA SER A 119 -17.06 28.93 17.62
C SER A 119 -16.07 29.99 18.14
N GLY A 120 -15.56 30.85 17.28
CA GLY A 120 -14.62 31.92 17.65
C GLY A 120 -13.14 31.57 17.49
N GLY A 121 -12.81 30.57 16.66
CA GLY A 121 -11.48 30.41 16.06
C GLY A 121 -10.30 30.39 17.04
N GLY A 122 -10.46 29.72 18.19
CA GLY A 122 -9.43 29.63 19.25
C GLY A 122 -9.76 30.35 20.55
N GLN A 123 -10.84 31.16 20.60
CA GLN A 123 -11.41 31.68 21.85
C GLN A 123 -12.54 30.80 22.41
N GLY A 124 -13.09 29.90 21.59
CA GLY A 124 -14.08 28.90 22.00
C GLY A 124 -13.45 27.65 22.62
N GLN A 125 -14.29 26.76 23.17
CA GLN A 125 -13.84 25.49 23.77
C GLN A 125 -13.30 24.48 22.73
N ARG A 126 -13.60 24.65 21.44
CA ARG A 126 -13.24 23.71 20.38
C ARG A 126 -11.79 23.92 19.93
N LYS A 127 -11.07 22.82 19.68
CA LYS A 127 -9.72 22.85 19.13
C LYS A 127 -9.71 22.83 17.60
N ARG A 128 -8.64 23.38 17.01
CA ARG A 128 -8.44 23.40 15.56
C ARG A 128 -8.17 21.97 15.08
N PRO A 129 -8.90 21.45 14.09
CA PRO A 129 -8.65 20.12 13.57
C PRO A 129 -7.39 20.08 12.70
N HIS A 130 -6.61 19.04 12.87
CA HIS A 130 -5.51 18.63 12.02
C HIS A 130 -5.87 17.35 11.26
N TYR A 131 -5.31 17.13 10.08
CA TYR A 131 -5.41 15.87 9.37
C TYR A 131 -4.09 15.38 8.74
N LEU A 132 -3.89 14.09 8.91
CA LEU A 132 -2.76 13.35 8.42
C LEU A 132 -3.23 12.30 7.42
N VAL A 133 -2.50 12.18 6.31
CA VAL A 133 -2.72 11.12 5.34
C VAL A 133 -1.75 9.97 5.60
N TYR A 134 -2.25 8.75 5.69
CA TYR A 134 -1.49 7.53 5.89
C TYR A 134 -1.62 6.63 4.66
N ALA A 135 -0.62 6.62 3.80
CA ALA A 135 -0.60 5.73 2.65
C ALA A 135 -0.06 4.35 3.03
N THR A 136 -0.91 3.33 2.91
CA THR A 136 -0.52 1.92 3.14
C THR A 136 0.25 1.32 1.96
N SER A 137 0.46 2.11 0.89
CA SER A 137 1.27 1.78 -0.28
C SER A 137 2.19 2.94 -0.66
N GLY A 138 3.38 2.63 -1.17
CA GLY A 138 4.36 3.60 -1.67
C GLY A 138 4.01 4.24 -3.01
N THR A 139 2.87 3.93 -3.62
CA THR A 139 2.54 4.32 -5.00
C THR A 139 1.99 5.72 -5.15
N SER A 140 1.19 6.19 -4.19
CA SER A 140 0.67 7.56 -4.21
C SER A 140 1.78 8.60 -4.01
N VAL A 141 2.96 8.16 -3.58
CA VAL A 141 4.14 9.00 -3.35
C VAL A 141 4.59 9.77 -4.60
N THR A 142 4.46 9.24 -5.83
CA THR A 142 4.89 10.00 -7.03
C THR A 142 4.03 11.24 -7.24
N VAL A 143 2.69 11.08 -7.24
CA VAL A 143 1.75 12.20 -7.38
C VAL A 143 1.83 13.13 -6.18
N HIS A 144 2.01 12.59 -4.98
CA HIS A 144 2.21 13.43 -3.80
C HIS A 144 3.51 14.21 -3.86
N ASN A 145 4.59 13.64 -4.40
CA ASN A 145 5.85 14.33 -4.57
C ASN A 145 5.78 15.48 -5.57
N SER A 146 5.01 15.32 -6.65
CA SER A 146 4.80 16.40 -7.62
C SER A 146 3.97 17.53 -6.99
N ILE A 147 2.82 17.20 -6.39
CA ILE A 147 1.94 18.17 -5.74
C ILE A 147 2.63 18.89 -4.57
N ARG A 148 3.44 18.16 -3.79
CA ARG A 148 4.23 18.72 -2.69
C ARG A 148 5.53 19.36 -3.17
N ALA A 149 5.84 19.35 -4.45
CA ALA A 149 7.06 19.90 -5.04
C ALA A 149 8.37 19.39 -4.40
N THR A 150 8.44 18.10 -4.10
CA THR A 150 9.66 17.42 -3.61
C THR A 150 10.47 16.81 -4.76
N GLY A 151 9.81 16.18 -5.73
CA GLY A 151 10.46 15.42 -6.80
C GLY A 151 10.35 16.09 -8.16
N ARG A 152 11.48 16.45 -8.78
CA ARG A 152 11.54 17.00 -10.15
C ARG A 152 11.74 15.95 -11.24
N SER A 153 12.21 14.76 -10.87
CA SER A 153 12.46 13.68 -11.81
C SER A 153 11.41 12.59 -11.66
N TRP A 154 10.54 12.51 -12.66
CA TRP A 154 9.37 11.63 -12.63
C TRP A 154 9.72 10.21 -13.10
N VAL A 155 10.80 10.06 -13.86
CA VAL A 155 11.18 8.80 -14.53
C VAL A 155 12.31 8.05 -13.83
N GLU A 156 12.58 8.35 -12.56
CA GLU A 156 13.65 7.73 -11.78
C GLU A 156 13.28 6.41 -11.11
N ARG A 157 11.98 6.11 -11.04
CA ARG A 157 11.43 4.93 -10.39
C ARG A 157 10.22 4.40 -11.15
N PRO A 158 9.97 3.08 -11.16
CA PRO A 158 8.78 2.52 -11.82
C PRO A 158 7.52 3.04 -11.13
N GLN A 159 6.45 3.28 -11.89
CA GLN A 159 5.12 3.59 -11.34
C GLN A 159 4.39 2.35 -10.84
N MET A 160 3.25 2.57 -10.18
CA MET A 160 2.34 1.54 -9.68
C MET A 160 2.07 0.43 -10.71
N CYS A 161 1.60 0.83 -11.89
CA CYS A 161 1.21 -0.06 -12.97
C CYS A 161 2.35 -0.37 -13.96
N ALA A 162 3.61 -0.30 -13.49
CA ALA A 162 4.76 -0.62 -14.33
C ALA A 162 4.68 -2.03 -14.93
N PHE A 163 5.38 -2.22 -16.05
CA PHE A 163 5.51 -3.54 -16.68
C PHE A 163 6.07 -4.57 -15.68
N LEU A 164 5.68 -5.83 -15.84
CA LEU A 164 6.13 -6.91 -14.94
C LEU A 164 7.58 -7.30 -15.26
N PRO A 165 8.52 -7.22 -14.31
CA PRO A 165 9.86 -7.75 -14.51
C PRO A 165 9.84 -9.28 -14.48
N THR A 166 10.80 -9.91 -15.14
CA THR A 166 11.02 -11.38 -15.09
C THR A 166 12.24 -11.76 -14.27
N ASP A 167 13.20 -10.84 -14.14
CA ASP A 167 14.53 -11.05 -13.58
C ASP A 167 15.22 -9.71 -13.27
N GLU A 168 16.43 -9.76 -12.72
CA GLU A 168 17.22 -8.56 -12.38
C GLU A 168 17.56 -7.70 -13.61
N GLU A 169 17.74 -8.29 -14.79
CA GLU A 169 18.10 -7.56 -16.01
C GLU A 169 16.93 -6.81 -16.63
N SER A 170 15.73 -7.38 -16.56
CA SER A 170 14.46 -6.78 -16.99
C SER A 170 13.94 -5.77 -15.97
N ALA A 171 14.47 -5.75 -14.74
CA ALA A 171 14.10 -4.78 -13.73
C ALA A 171 14.29 -3.33 -14.22
N PHE A 172 13.43 -2.44 -13.74
CA PHE A 172 13.40 -1.03 -14.12
C PHE A 172 14.76 -0.37 -13.89
N THR A 173 15.24 0.41 -14.86
CA THR A 173 16.51 1.13 -14.77
C THR A 173 16.44 2.45 -15.52
N THR A 174 16.96 3.51 -14.91
CA THR A 174 17.02 4.86 -15.49
C THR A 174 17.97 4.95 -16.67
N ALA A 175 18.91 4.01 -16.79
CA ALA A 175 19.84 3.96 -17.91
C ALA A 175 19.15 3.58 -19.24
N ARG A 176 18.03 2.85 -19.20
CA ARG A 176 17.30 2.46 -20.40
C ARG A 176 16.26 3.51 -20.77
N PHE A 177 16.40 4.09 -21.97
CA PHE A 177 15.46 5.09 -22.48
C PHE A 177 14.02 4.57 -22.55
N SER A 178 13.82 3.35 -23.06
CA SER A 178 12.49 2.72 -23.16
C SER A 178 11.80 2.58 -21.80
N HIS A 179 12.55 2.27 -20.74
CA HIS A 179 12.02 2.20 -19.38
C HIS A 179 11.54 3.58 -18.91
N ARG A 180 12.33 4.64 -19.15
CA ARG A 180 11.95 6.01 -18.81
C ARG A 180 10.70 6.47 -19.58
N VAL A 181 10.59 6.14 -20.88
CA VAL A 181 9.42 6.45 -21.70
C VAL A 181 8.16 5.72 -21.18
N SER A 182 8.27 4.42 -20.93
CA SER A 182 7.14 3.65 -20.37
C SER A 182 6.68 4.25 -19.05
N ASN A 183 7.62 4.67 -18.20
CA ASN A 183 7.29 5.26 -16.91
C ASN A 183 6.64 6.64 -17.05
N PHE A 184 7.12 7.46 -17.97
CA PHE A 184 6.52 8.75 -18.28
C PHE A 184 5.06 8.59 -18.74
N ILE A 185 4.78 7.60 -19.59
CA ILE A 185 3.41 7.29 -20.04
C ILE A 185 2.52 6.91 -18.85
N GLU A 186 2.99 6.04 -17.95
CA GLU A 186 2.22 5.66 -16.75
C GLU A 186 1.93 6.87 -15.85
N ILE A 187 2.89 7.78 -15.66
CA ILE A 187 2.69 9.01 -14.86
C ILE A 187 1.69 9.95 -15.54
N PHE A 188 1.82 10.10 -16.85
CA PHE A 188 0.89 10.91 -17.63
C PHE A 188 -0.53 10.35 -17.54
N MET A 189 -0.69 9.02 -17.65
CA MET A 189 -1.98 8.36 -17.50
C MET A 189 -2.55 8.50 -16.08
N GLU A 190 -1.70 8.47 -15.05
CA GLU A 190 -2.10 8.75 -13.67
C GLU A 190 -2.58 10.18 -13.51
N PHE A 191 -1.86 11.15 -14.09
CA PHE A 191 -2.26 12.55 -14.07
C PHE A 191 -3.64 12.74 -14.70
N ILE A 192 -3.89 12.17 -15.88
CA ILE A 192 -5.21 12.24 -16.52
C ILE A 192 -6.27 11.50 -15.70
N SER A 193 -5.98 10.29 -15.22
CA SER A 193 -7.00 9.46 -14.57
C SER A 193 -7.35 9.96 -13.17
N VAL A 194 -6.37 10.33 -12.36
CA VAL A 194 -6.55 10.74 -10.96
C VAL A 194 -6.74 12.25 -10.84
N ASN A 195 -5.81 13.05 -11.36
CA ASN A 195 -5.86 14.51 -11.17
C ASN A 195 -6.90 15.19 -12.05
N PHE A 196 -7.28 14.60 -13.20
CA PHE A 196 -8.31 15.19 -14.06
C PHE A 196 -9.66 14.47 -13.94
N ILE A 197 -9.71 13.17 -14.22
CA ILE A 197 -10.98 12.43 -14.28
C ILE A 197 -11.59 12.23 -12.90
N VAL A 198 -10.84 11.66 -11.95
CA VAL A 198 -11.35 11.45 -10.58
C VAL A 198 -11.73 12.78 -9.94
N GLU A 199 -10.83 13.77 -10.02
CA GLU A 199 -11.06 15.11 -9.48
C GLU A 199 -12.39 15.73 -9.93
N ARG A 200 -12.68 15.65 -11.23
CA ARG A 200 -13.77 16.40 -11.83
C ARG A 200 -15.08 15.63 -11.93
N PHE A 201 -15.02 14.31 -12.07
CA PHE A 201 -16.19 13.51 -12.46
C PHE A 201 -16.57 12.40 -11.49
N LEU A 202 -15.62 11.86 -10.71
CA LEU A 202 -15.87 10.64 -9.94
C LEU A 202 -16.15 10.87 -8.45
N MET A 203 -16.28 12.14 -8.02
CA MET A 203 -16.37 12.50 -6.60
C MET A 203 -17.60 13.36 -6.20
N PRO A 204 -18.81 13.09 -6.72
CA PRO A 204 -19.97 13.95 -6.45
C PRO A 204 -20.43 13.93 -4.98
N ASN A 205 -20.06 12.93 -4.18
CA ASN A 205 -20.56 12.82 -2.80
C ASN A 205 -19.83 13.77 -1.86
N ILE A 206 -18.58 14.16 -2.14
CA ILE A 206 -17.85 15.09 -1.28
C ILE A 206 -18.46 16.50 -1.27
N ALA A 207 -19.11 16.90 -2.37
CA ALA A 207 -19.86 18.15 -2.46
C ALA A 207 -21.02 18.22 -1.45
N LYS A 208 -21.65 17.08 -1.13
CA LYS A 208 -22.73 16.98 -0.14
C LYS A 208 -22.26 17.34 1.28
N PHE A 209 -20.95 17.31 1.53
CA PHE A 209 -20.31 17.70 2.79
C PHE A 209 -19.76 19.13 2.77
N GLY A 210 -20.19 19.92 1.79
CA GLY A 210 -19.77 21.31 1.66
C GLY A 210 -18.37 21.48 1.08
N VAL A 211 -17.85 20.48 0.35
CA VAL A 211 -16.64 20.59 -0.48
C VAL A 211 -17.03 20.53 -1.96
N PRO A 212 -17.68 21.58 -2.52
CA PRO A 212 -18.24 21.51 -3.87
C PRO A 212 -17.19 21.42 -4.98
N ASN A 213 -15.99 21.95 -4.74
CA ASN A 213 -14.90 22.03 -5.71
C ASN A 213 -13.66 21.35 -5.11
N PHE A 214 -13.70 20.03 -4.96
CA PHE A 214 -12.52 19.30 -4.49
C PHE A 214 -11.37 19.46 -5.50
N ASN A 215 -10.15 19.57 -4.96
CA ASN A 215 -8.91 19.55 -5.71
C ASN A 215 -7.87 18.75 -4.91
N TRP A 216 -7.16 17.83 -5.57
CA TRP A 216 -6.08 17.04 -4.94
C TRP A 216 -4.99 17.93 -4.35
N PHE A 217 -4.71 19.05 -5.02
CA PHE A 217 -3.80 20.07 -4.52
C PHE A 217 -4.24 20.60 -3.16
N GLU A 218 -5.49 21.01 -3.00
CA GLU A 218 -6.01 21.52 -1.72
C GLU A 218 -5.96 20.45 -0.63
N PHE A 219 -6.35 19.22 -0.96
CA PHE A 219 -6.28 18.08 -0.04
C PHE A 219 -4.85 17.77 0.43
N LEU A 220 -3.85 17.87 -0.44
CA LEU A 220 -2.46 17.60 -0.05
C LEU A 220 -1.78 18.83 0.53
N TRP A 221 -2.19 20.03 0.11
CA TRP A 221 -1.71 21.29 0.65
C TRP A 221 -2.12 21.44 2.11
N HIS A 222 -3.37 21.10 2.44
CA HIS A 222 -3.88 21.26 3.79
C HIS A 222 -3.50 20.12 4.75
N SER A 223 -2.99 18.97 4.29
CA SER A 223 -2.54 17.90 5.20
C SER A 223 -1.25 18.29 5.87
N GLU A 224 -1.21 18.24 7.20
CA GLU A 224 0.00 18.60 7.96
C GLU A 224 1.15 17.64 7.69
N MET A 225 0.84 16.35 7.51
CA MET A 225 1.83 15.30 7.29
C MET A 225 1.30 14.20 6.38
N PHE A 226 2.25 13.50 5.78
CA PHE A 226 2.01 12.34 4.94
C PHE A 226 2.87 11.18 5.42
N PHE A 227 2.24 10.18 6.03
CA PHE A 227 2.89 8.95 6.43
C PHE A 227 2.74 7.92 5.32
N PHE A 228 3.80 7.16 5.07
CA PHE A 228 3.75 6.16 4.02
C PHE A 228 4.54 4.90 4.36
N GLU A 229 4.04 3.82 3.79
CA GLU A 229 4.58 2.48 3.92
C GLU A 229 5.19 2.05 2.59
N ASN A 230 6.52 1.91 2.55
CA ASN A 230 7.23 1.45 1.35
C ASN A 230 8.59 0.81 1.65
N ILE A 231 9.17 0.23 0.60
CA ILE A 231 10.49 -0.41 0.60
C ILE A 231 11.56 0.58 0.08
N ASP A 232 11.14 1.75 -0.40
CA ASP A 232 11.90 2.66 -1.28
C ASP A 232 13.03 3.44 -0.62
N ARG A 233 13.29 3.23 0.67
CA ARG A 233 14.60 3.62 1.22
C ARG A 233 15.72 2.69 0.75
N MET A 234 15.38 1.60 0.06
CA MET A 234 16.31 0.60 -0.44
C MET A 234 16.21 0.51 -1.97
N GLY A 235 17.26 0.94 -2.67
CA GLY A 235 17.48 0.63 -4.09
C GLY A 235 16.97 1.63 -5.13
N MET A 236 16.11 2.60 -4.79
CA MET A 236 15.67 3.66 -5.72
C MET A 236 15.55 5.02 -4.99
N PRO A 237 15.98 6.13 -5.62
CA PRO A 237 15.89 7.44 -4.98
C PRO A 237 14.43 7.87 -4.83
N LEU A 238 14.11 8.42 -3.66
CA LEU A 238 12.82 9.02 -3.37
C LEU A 238 13.03 10.41 -2.79
N ALA A 239 12.51 11.43 -3.49
CA ALA A 239 12.47 12.78 -2.95
C ALA A 239 11.41 12.85 -1.84
N VAL A 240 11.81 13.23 -0.63
CA VAL A 240 10.91 13.38 0.52
C VAL A 240 11.08 14.74 1.17
N GLY A 241 9.95 15.32 1.57
CA GLY A 241 9.90 16.53 2.38
C GLY A 241 9.99 16.23 3.88
N PRO A 242 10.24 17.25 4.73
CA PRO A 242 10.21 17.09 6.19
C PRO A 242 8.85 16.61 6.72
N GLU A 243 7.77 16.85 5.98
CA GLU A 243 6.39 16.46 6.31
C GLU A 243 6.01 15.06 5.82
N MET A 244 6.89 14.40 5.05
CA MET A 244 6.70 13.05 4.54
C MET A 244 7.53 12.07 5.36
N ILE A 245 6.87 11.17 6.10
CA ILE A 245 7.55 10.25 7.03
C ILE A 245 7.30 8.80 6.64
N ALA A 246 8.40 8.09 6.37
CA ALA A 246 8.35 6.67 6.06
C ALA A 246 8.21 5.86 7.37
N THR A 247 7.00 5.37 7.64
CA THR A 247 6.67 4.61 8.85
C THR A 247 6.74 3.10 8.63
N GLY A 248 6.81 2.63 7.39
CA GLY A 248 6.73 1.20 7.05
C GLY A 248 7.82 0.29 7.62
N ALA A 249 9.00 0.84 7.96
CA ALA A 249 10.18 0.08 8.43
C ALA A 249 10.13 -0.39 9.89
N HIS A 250 9.16 -1.23 10.20
CA HIS A 250 8.97 -1.81 11.53
C HIS A 250 8.58 -3.29 11.45
N CYS A 251 8.94 -4.05 12.48
CA CYS A 251 8.61 -5.47 12.59
C CYS A 251 7.80 -5.73 13.88
N GLU A 252 6.49 -5.87 13.74
CA GLU A 252 5.57 -6.19 14.83
C GLU A 252 5.41 -7.72 15.01
N MET A 253 6.52 -8.47 14.98
CA MET A 253 6.49 -9.92 15.17
C MET A 253 7.09 -10.30 16.53
N ASN A 254 6.23 -10.39 17.54
CA ASN A 254 6.64 -10.96 18.81
C ASN A 254 6.59 -12.49 18.74
N LYS A 255 7.73 -13.11 18.38
CA LYS A 255 7.84 -14.58 18.24
C LYS A 255 7.37 -15.36 19.46
N ASN A 256 7.43 -14.78 20.66
CA ASN A 256 6.99 -15.44 21.90
C ASN A 256 5.45 -15.49 22.04
N LEU A 257 4.73 -14.66 21.29
CA LEU A 257 3.26 -14.61 21.30
C LEU A 257 2.63 -15.29 20.08
N LEU A 258 3.42 -15.57 19.04
CA LEU A 258 2.99 -16.23 17.82
C LEU A 258 2.90 -17.74 18.07
N LYS A 259 1.67 -18.27 18.12
CA LYS A 259 1.41 -19.71 18.29
C LYS A 259 0.68 -20.25 17.08
N LEU A 260 1.28 -21.23 16.41
CA LEU A 260 0.62 -21.95 15.33
C LEU A 260 -0.50 -22.85 15.89
N PRO A 261 -1.64 -22.95 15.19
CA PRO A 261 -2.59 -24.04 15.39
C PRO A 261 -1.90 -25.41 15.31
N ALA A 262 -2.32 -26.36 16.15
CA ALA A 262 -1.65 -27.66 16.27
C ALA A 262 -1.55 -28.42 14.93
N GLU A 263 -2.58 -28.35 14.09
CA GLU A 263 -2.59 -28.96 12.75
C GLU A 263 -1.50 -28.37 11.85
N LEU A 264 -1.34 -27.04 11.85
CA LEU A 264 -0.32 -26.36 11.06
C LEU A 264 1.08 -26.68 11.60
N SER A 265 1.27 -26.69 12.92
CA SER A 265 2.55 -27.08 13.54
C SER A 265 2.94 -28.50 13.12
N ALA A 266 2.04 -29.47 13.31
CA ALA A 266 2.29 -30.87 12.96
C ALA A 266 2.60 -31.06 11.46
N PHE A 267 1.93 -30.30 10.58
CA PHE A 267 2.21 -30.33 9.16
C PHE A 267 3.60 -29.75 8.86
N MET A 268 3.95 -28.60 9.43
CA MET A 268 5.24 -27.92 9.21
C MET A 268 6.44 -28.67 9.80
N GLU A 269 6.21 -29.49 10.83
CA GLU A 269 7.23 -30.25 11.57
C GLU A 269 7.31 -31.71 11.11
N LYS A 270 6.69 -32.06 9.97
CA LYS A 270 6.69 -33.42 9.44
C LYS A 270 8.12 -33.97 9.29
N PRO A 271 8.43 -35.14 9.90
CA PRO A 271 9.75 -35.75 9.78
C PRO A 271 10.17 -35.96 8.32
N ASN A 272 11.47 -35.77 8.04
CA ASN A 272 12.09 -35.90 6.71
C ASN A 272 11.75 -34.80 5.69
N SER A 273 10.94 -33.79 6.06
CA SER A 273 10.78 -32.62 5.17
C SER A 273 12.03 -31.74 5.20
N LYS A 274 12.42 -31.23 4.02
CA LYS A 274 13.47 -30.21 3.88
C LYS A 274 13.02 -28.82 4.33
N GLY A 275 11.73 -28.64 4.63
CA GLY A 275 11.15 -27.41 5.16
C GLY A 275 9.83 -27.05 4.49
N VAL A 276 9.35 -25.84 4.75
CA VAL A 276 8.03 -25.36 4.35
C VAL A 276 8.15 -24.24 3.32
N LEU A 277 7.37 -24.35 2.24
CA LEU A 277 7.09 -23.26 1.32
C LEU A 277 5.74 -22.67 1.67
N TYR A 278 5.72 -21.38 1.99
CA TYR A 278 4.48 -20.66 2.21
C TYR A 278 4.08 -19.92 0.94
N VAL A 279 2.81 -20.03 0.56
CA VAL A 279 2.26 -19.43 -0.66
C VAL A 279 1.02 -18.63 -0.27
N ALA A 280 1.04 -17.31 -0.48
CA ALA A 280 -0.11 -16.45 -0.20
C ALA A 280 -0.14 -15.19 -1.06
N PHE A 281 -1.31 -14.90 -1.60
CA PHE A 281 -1.52 -13.82 -2.59
C PHE A 281 -2.38 -12.68 -2.05
N GLY A 282 -2.41 -12.51 -0.73
CA GLY A 282 -3.17 -11.47 -0.06
C GLY A 282 -4.68 -11.81 0.04
N THR A 283 -5.43 -10.88 0.63
CA THR A 283 -6.85 -11.07 0.98
C THR A 283 -7.82 -10.75 -0.16
N HIS A 284 -7.37 -9.96 -1.14
CA HIS A 284 -8.18 -9.48 -2.26
C HIS A 284 -8.10 -10.38 -3.50
N VAL A 285 -7.11 -11.27 -3.57
CA VAL A 285 -6.98 -12.22 -4.66
C VAL A 285 -7.89 -13.41 -4.40
N ASP A 286 -8.90 -13.58 -5.24
CA ASP A 286 -9.79 -14.74 -5.24
C ASP A 286 -9.45 -15.64 -6.42
N TRP A 287 -8.96 -16.84 -6.11
CA TRP A 287 -8.47 -17.81 -7.08
C TRP A 287 -9.59 -18.51 -7.83
N LYS A 288 -10.84 -18.41 -7.36
CA LYS A 288 -12.00 -18.91 -8.10
C LYS A 288 -12.11 -18.29 -9.50
N TYR A 289 -11.60 -17.07 -9.67
CA TYR A 289 -11.62 -16.33 -10.93
C TYR A 289 -10.29 -16.42 -11.70
N ALA A 290 -9.31 -17.16 -11.18
CA ALA A 290 -8.05 -17.37 -11.87
C ALA A 290 -8.27 -18.29 -13.09
N PRO A 291 -7.57 -18.03 -14.21
CA PRO A 291 -7.52 -18.97 -15.32
C PRO A 291 -7.09 -20.37 -14.85
N GLU A 292 -7.78 -21.41 -15.32
CA GLU A 292 -7.55 -22.80 -14.88
C GLU A 292 -6.08 -23.22 -15.05
N HIS A 293 -5.45 -22.83 -16.16
CA HIS A 293 -4.03 -23.15 -16.43
C HIS A 293 -3.07 -22.60 -15.35
N LEU A 294 -3.42 -21.48 -14.70
CA LEU A 294 -2.60 -20.84 -13.69
C LEU A 294 -2.64 -21.67 -12.39
N LEU A 295 -3.84 -22.04 -11.93
CA LEU A 295 -4.00 -22.94 -10.78
C LEU A 295 -3.34 -24.30 -11.04
N LYS A 296 -3.55 -24.86 -12.23
CA LYS A 296 -2.94 -26.13 -12.65
C LYS A 296 -1.41 -26.06 -12.59
N ALA A 297 -0.80 -24.97 -13.08
CA ALA A 297 0.65 -24.78 -13.03
C ALA A 297 1.19 -24.81 -11.59
N PHE A 298 0.48 -24.18 -10.63
CA PHE A 298 0.85 -24.24 -9.21
C PHE A 298 0.76 -25.66 -8.66
N PHE A 299 -0.38 -26.33 -8.85
CA PHE A 299 -0.60 -27.67 -8.30
C PHE A 299 0.36 -28.71 -8.88
N ASP A 300 0.61 -28.67 -10.19
CA ASP A 300 1.56 -29.58 -10.84
C ASP A 300 2.99 -29.32 -10.36
N ALA A 301 3.40 -28.06 -10.20
CA ALA A 301 4.72 -27.72 -9.66
C ALA A 301 4.87 -28.16 -8.20
N PHE A 302 3.82 -28.00 -7.38
CA PHE A 302 3.82 -28.44 -5.98
C PHE A 302 3.94 -29.96 -5.84
N ASN A 303 3.28 -30.70 -6.72
CA ASN A 303 3.37 -32.16 -6.74
C ASN A 303 4.78 -32.67 -7.05
N ARG A 304 5.61 -31.88 -7.74
CA ARG A 304 7.03 -32.21 -8.00
C ARG A 304 7.95 -31.89 -6.83
N LEU A 305 7.52 -31.08 -5.87
CA LEU A 305 8.31 -30.63 -4.72
C LEU A 305 8.09 -31.54 -3.50
N THR A 306 8.19 -32.86 -3.67
CA THR A 306 7.81 -33.87 -2.67
C THR A 306 8.60 -33.81 -1.37
N ASP A 307 9.81 -33.26 -1.40
CA ASP A 307 10.67 -33.10 -0.21
C ASP A 307 10.24 -31.96 0.72
N TYR A 308 9.34 -31.08 0.26
CA TYR A 308 8.93 -29.87 0.99
C TYR A 308 7.45 -29.93 1.35
N GLN A 309 7.09 -29.40 2.51
CA GLN A 309 5.69 -29.12 2.84
C GLN A 309 5.29 -27.79 2.22
N ILE A 310 4.08 -27.70 1.69
CA ILE A 310 3.57 -26.52 1.00
C ILE A 310 2.27 -26.10 1.66
N ILE A 311 2.25 -24.90 2.22
CA ILE A 311 1.01 -24.29 2.73
C ILE A 311 0.60 -23.22 1.75
N PHE A 312 -0.53 -23.44 1.08
CA PHE A 312 -1.11 -22.48 0.14
C PHE A 312 -2.38 -21.87 0.72
N ALA A 313 -2.27 -20.60 1.14
CA ALA A 313 -3.42 -19.77 1.49
C ALA A 313 -4.14 -19.35 0.20
N CYS A 314 -5.08 -20.18 -0.24
CA CYS A 314 -5.86 -19.99 -1.44
C CYS A 314 -7.35 -19.82 -1.13
N LYS A 315 -7.80 -18.57 -1.13
CA LYS A 315 -9.23 -18.22 -1.17
C LYS A 315 -9.81 -18.60 -2.53
N GLY A 316 -10.90 -19.37 -2.55
CA GLY A 316 -11.51 -19.85 -3.79
C GLY A 316 -10.98 -21.20 -4.30
N CYS A 317 -10.08 -21.86 -3.56
CA CYS A 317 -9.59 -23.23 -3.84
C CYS A 317 -10.17 -24.28 -2.87
N GLU A 318 -11.35 -24.06 -2.30
CA GLU A 318 -11.89 -24.95 -1.25
C GLU A 318 -12.04 -26.41 -1.73
N GLU A 319 -12.30 -26.61 -3.02
CA GLU A 319 -12.25 -27.92 -3.65
C GLU A 319 -10.82 -28.26 -4.06
N LYS A 320 -10.12 -29.03 -3.21
CA LYS A 320 -8.78 -29.53 -3.50
C LYS A 320 -8.81 -30.44 -4.75
N PRO A 321 -7.93 -30.22 -5.74
CA PRO A 321 -7.75 -31.18 -6.84
C PRO A 321 -7.47 -32.58 -6.30
N LYS A 322 -8.12 -33.60 -6.89
CA LYS A 322 -7.98 -35.02 -6.47
C LYS A 322 -6.55 -35.55 -6.57
N ASN A 323 -5.71 -34.92 -7.38
CA ASN A 323 -4.33 -35.33 -7.68
C ASN A 323 -3.27 -34.56 -6.86
N LEU A 324 -3.64 -33.82 -5.81
CA LEU A 324 -2.66 -33.16 -4.95
C LEU A 324 -2.00 -34.13 -3.96
N ASN A 325 -0.68 -34.06 -3.88
CA ASN A 325 0.11 -34.86 -2.95
C ASN A 325 -0.12 -34.42 -1.49
N GLN A 326 0.11 -35.34 -0.56
CA GLN A 326 -0.07 -35.11 0.88
C GLN A 326 0.86 -34.04 1.48
N ASN A 327 1.91 -33.63 0.75
CA ASN A 327 2.80 -32.54 1.15
C ASN A 327 2.23 -31.15 0.81
N VAL A 328 1.01 -31.07 0.26
CA VAL A 328 0.34 -29.82 -0.09
C VAL A 328 -0.90 -29.61 0.78
N MET A 329 -0.89 -28.56 1.58
CA MET A 329 -2.02 -28.12 2.38
C MET A 329 -2.60 -26.83 1.79
N ILE A 330 -3.83 -26.94 1.26
CA ILE A 330 -4.63 -25.79 0.83
C ILE A 330 -5.52 -25.36 1.99
N VAL A 331 -5.44 -24.08 2.34
CA VAL A 331 -6.29 -23.43 3.34
C VAL A 331 -6.82 -22.12 2.79
N LYS A 332 -8.02 -21.71 3.21
CA LYS A 332 -8.62 -20.43 2.79
C LYS A 332 -7.86 -19.23 3.37
N TRP A 333 -7.39 -19.37 4.60
CA TRP A 333 -6.63 -18.36 5.34
C TRP A 333 -5.59 -19.06 6.20
N ALA A 334 -4.45 -18.41 6.43
CA ALA A 334 -3.37 -18.95 7.25
C ALA A 334 -2.74 -17.85 8.14
N PRO A 335 -2.28 -18.20 9.34
CA PRO A 335 -1.57 -17.29 10.24
C PRO A 335 -0.17 -16.97 9.69
N GLN A 336 -0.10 -15.97 8.80
CA GLN A 336 1.08 -15.67 7.99
C GLN A 336 2.32 -15.35 8.83
N ASN A 337 2.20 -14.53 9.88
CA ASN A 337 3.34 -14.16 10.73
C ASN A 337 3.90 -15.38 11.48
N GLU A 338 3.03 -16.23 12.02
CA GLU A 338 3.37 -17.47 12.69
C GLU A 338 4.10 -18.43 11.72
N ILE A 339 3.59 -18.60 10.51
CA ILE A 339 4.21 -19.46 9.48
C ILE A 339 5.58 -18.89 9.07
N LEU A 340 5.65 -17.59 8.75
CA LEU A 340 6.89 -16.97 8.29
C LEU A 340 7.99 -16.97 9.36
N THR A 341 7.62 -16.86 10.63
CA THR A 341 8.59 -16.89 11.74
C THR A 341 9.00 -18.29 12.18
N HIS A 342 8.33 -19.33 11.67
CA HIS A 342 8.64 -20.72 11.98
C HIS A 342 10.00 -21.15 11.40
N PRO A 343 10.86 -21.86 12.16
CA PRO A 343 12.21 -22.25 11.71
C PRO A 343 12.26 -23.10 10.43
N ASN A 344 11.19 -23.86 10.15
CA ASN A 344 11.13 -24.71 8.96
C ASN A 344 10.76 -23.93 7.68
N THR A 345 10.33 -22.68 7.77
CA THR A 345 9.95 -21.91 6.58
C THR A 345 11.17 -21.53 5.76
N LYS A 346 11.21 -21.97 4.50
CA LYS A 346 12.34 -21.79 3.59
C LYS A 346 12.13 -20.67 2.59
N ALA A 347 10.89 -20.43 2.19
CA ALA A 347 10.57 -19.38 1.24
C ALA A 347 9.11 -18.96 1.32
N PHE A 348 8.88 -17.74 0.86
CA PHE A 348 7.55 -17.16 0.74
C PHE A 348 7.29 -16.78 -0.72
N ILE A 349 6.33 -17.46 -1.35
CA ILE A 349 5.81 -17.12 -2.66
C ILE A 349 4.63 -16.18 -2.44
N THR A 350 4.73 -14.94 -2.90
CA THR A 350 3.73 -13.91 -2.61
C THR A 350 3.44 -12.99 -3.78
N HIS A 351 2.27 -12.38 -3.77
CA HIS A 351 1.88 -11.34 -4.72
C HIS A 351 2.78 -10.09 -4.70
N GLY A 352 3.53 -9.84 -3.63
CA GLY A 352 4.41 -8.66 -3.51
C GLY A 352 3.73 -7.41 -2.98
N GLY A 353 2.53 -7.53 -2.38
CA GLY A 353 1.91 -6.42 -1.65
C GLY A 353 2.75 -6.01 -0.44
N PHE A 354 2.78 -4.71 -0.11
CA PHE A 354 3.76 -4.17 0.85
C PHE A 354 3.74 -4.88 2.21
N LYS A 355 2.56 -5.17 2.77
CA LYS A 355 2.42 -5.84 4.07
C LYS A 355 3.07 -7.22 4.08
N SER A 356 2.77 -8.06 3.09
CA SER A 356 3.38 -9.39 2.96
C SER A 356 4.89 -9.30 2.76
N VAL A 357 5.34 -8.33 1.98
CA VAL A 357 6.78 -8.09 1.77
C VAL A 357 7.47 -7.68 3.07
N ARG A 358 6.89 -6.75 3.84
CA ARG A 358 7.41 -6.35 5.15
C ARG A 358 7.51 -7.54 6.10
N GLU A 359 6.46 -8.36 6.19
CA GLU A 359 6.43 -9.54 7.05
C GLU A 359 7.51 -10.55 6.64
N GLY A 360 7.71 -10.75 5.33
CA GLY A 360 8.81 -11.57 4.80
C GLY A 360 10.21 -11.03 5.13
N ILE A 361 10.43 -9.72 4.95
CA ILE A 361 11.69 -9.04 5.34
C ILE A 361 11.93 -9.21 6.84
N CYS A 362 10.93 -8.94 7.66
CA CYS A 362 11.01 -9.07 9.12
C CYS A 362 11.32 -10.52 9.55
N ALA A 363 10.78 -11.51 8.83
CA ALA A 363 11.03 -12.92 9.10
C ALA A 363 12.41 -13.38 8.58
N ALA A 364 13.05 -12.54 7.74
CA ALA A 364 14.26 -12.87 6.98
C ALA A 364 14.06 -14.12 6.11
N VAL A 365 12.89 -14.22 5.47
CA VAL A 365 12.53 -15.32 4.57
C VAL A 365 12.70 -14.86 3.11
N PRO A 366 13.40 -15.63 2.26
CA PRO A 366 13.50 -15.36 0.82
C PRO A 366 12.15 -15.27 0.13
N LEU A 367 12.02 -14.32 -0.80
CA LEU A 367 10.76 -14.06 -1.51
C LEU A 367 10.83 -14.53 -2.97
N ILE A 368 9.73 -15.11 -3.45
CA ILE A 368 9.42 -15.21 -4.88
C ILE A 368 8.16 -14.39 -5.12
N ILE A 369 8.23 -13.41 -6.01
CA ILE A 369 7.12 -12.48 -6.22
C ILE A 369 6.35 -12.82 -7.48
N MET A 370 5.03 -12.86 -7.44
CA MET A 370 4.19 -12.92 -8.64
C MET A 370 3.15 -11.81 -8.58
N PRO A 371 3.43 -10.62 -9.15
CA PRO A 371 2.52 -9.50 -9.09
C PRO A 371 1.18 -9.80 -9.76
N VAL A 372 0.10 -9.47 -9.06
CA VAL A 372 -1.27 -9.59 -9.57
C VAL A 372 -1.82 -8.23 -9.96
N PHE A 373 -1.72 -7.21 -9.09
CA PHE A 373 -2.29 -5.88 -9.32
C PHE A 373 -1.66 -4.78 -8.44
N ALA A 374 -2.16 -3.55 -8.56
CA ALA A 374 -1.75 -2.42 -7.74
C ALA A 374 -0.23 -2.19 -7.72
N GLU A 375 0.36 -1.90 -6.56
CA GLU A 375 1.78 -1.58 -6.37
C GLU A 375 2.72 -2.78 -6.50
N GLN A 376 2.18 -3.98 -6.68
CA GLN A 376 2.96 -5.21 -6.59
C GLN A 376 4.05 -5.29 -7.67
N ALA A 377 3.79 -4.75 -8.86
CA ALA A 377 4.78 -4.67 -9.94
C ALA A 377 5.91 -3.70 -9.58
N HIS A 378 5.57 -2.53 -9.03
CA HIS A 378 6.53 -1.58 -8.48
C HIS A 378 7.42 -2.25 -7.42
N ASN A 379 6.81 -2.90 -6.43
CA ASN A 379 7.53 -3.60 -5.38
C ASN A 379 8.44 -4.68 -5.95
N ALA A 380 7.99 -5.46 -6.94
CA ALA A 380 8.81 -6.48 -7.59
C ALA A 380 10.11 -5.91 -8.19
N HIS A 381 10.05 -4.75 -8.87
CA HIS A 381 11.24 -4.08 -9.39
C HIS A 381 12.22 -3.67 -8.28
N VAL A 382 11.71 -3.11 -7.19
CA VAL A 382 12.54 -2.70 -6.04
C VAL A 382 13.15 -3.91 -5.35
N LEU A 383 12.37 -4.97 -5.14
CA LEU A 383 12.79 -6.21 -4.47
C LEU A 383 13.83 -7.00 -5.28
N LEU A 384 13.75 -6.99 -6.61
CA LEU A 384 14.77 -7.57 -7.48
C LEU A 384 16.07 -6.80 -7.40
N LYS A 385 16.02 -5.46 -7.51
CA LYS A 385 17.21 -4.61 -7.42
C LYS A 385 17.92 -4.70 -6.07
N THR A 386 17.16 -4.84 -4.99
CA THR A 386 17.68 -5.02 -3.64
C THR A 386 18.05 -6.48 -3.34
N ARG A 387 17.79 -7.40 -4.29
CA ARG A 387 18.08 -8.84 -4.22
C ARG A 387 17.41 -9.58 -3.06
N ILE A 388 16.27 -9.07 -2.61
CA ILE A 388 15.40 -9.71 -1.61
C ILE A 388 14.55 -10.78 -2.27
N ALA A 389 13.94 -10.39 -3.38
CA ALA A 389 13.24 -11.33 -4.24
C ALA A 389 14.30 -12.15 -4.96
N SER A 390 14.25 -13.46 -4.76
CA SER A 390 15.08 -14.40 -5.48
C SER A 390 14.65 -14.51 -6.95
N ALA A 391 13.38 -14.25 -7.22
CA ALA A 391 12.81 -14.25 -8.57
C ALA A 391 11.47 -13.52 -8.63
N VAL A 392 11.04 -13.18 -9.86
CA VAL A 392 9.69 -12.71 -10.17
C VAL A 392 9.07 -13.63 -11.21
N ILE A 393 7.81 -13.99 -11.01
CA ILE A 393 7.01 -14.78 -11.94
C ILE A 393 5.98 -13.88 -12.60
N ASN A 394 5.90 -13.96 -13.92
CA ASN A 394 4.88 -13.26 -14.68
C ASN A 394 3.61 -14.13 -14.76
N LYS A 395 2.51 -13.65 -14.17
CA LYS A 395 1.24 -14.39 -14.11
C LYS A 395 0.66 -14.76 -15.49
N PHE A 396 1.00 -14.03 -16.56
CA PHE A 396 0.47 -14.29 -17.91
C PHE A 396 1.21 -15.41 -18.65
N TYR A 397 2.42 -15.75 -18.20
CA TYR A 397 3.30 -16.71 -18.87
C TYR A 397 3.73 -17.84 -17.94
N ILE A 398 2.97 -18.07 -16.88
CA ILE A 398 3.26 -19.10 -15.89
C ILE A 398 2.97 -20.49 -16.46
N THR A 399 3.88 -21.41 -16.18
CA THR A 399 3.79 -22.83 -16.54
C THR A 399 4.26 -23.64 -15.35
N GLU A 400 3.90 -24.92 -15.29
CA GLU A 400 4.43 -25.84 -14.29
C GLU A 400 5.97 -25.80 -14.26
N THR A 401 6.61 -25.92 -15.43
CA THR A 401 8.06 -26.01 -15.55
C THR A 401 8.76 -24.73 -15.10
N ASN A 402 8.29 -23.54 -15.49
CA ASN A 402 8.95 -22.31 -15.07
C ASN A 402 8.78 -22.03 -13.58
N LEU A 403 7.60 -22.33 -13.01
CA LEU A 403 7.33 -22.19 -11.59
C LEU A 403 8.20 -23.16 -10.77
N PHE A 404 8.21 -24.45 -11.15
CA PHE A 404 9.04 -25.46 -10.50
C PHE A 404 10.52 -25.07 -10.55
N ASN A 405 11.04 -24.70 -11.73
CA ASN A 405 12.44 -24.32 -11.87
C ASN A 405 12.77 -23.08 -11.04
N THR A 406 11.89 -22.08 -11.00
CA THR A 406 12.07 -20.87 -10.19
C THR A 406 12.17 -21.19 -8.70
N ILE A 407 11.24 -22.01 -8.19
CA ILE A 407 11.25 -22.45 -6.80
C ILE A 407 12.51 -23.28 -6.51
N ASN A 408 12.83 -24.25 -7.36
CA ASN A 408 13.98 -25.14 -7.16
C ASN A 408 15.32 -24.39 -7.21
N ASN A 409 15.46 -23.40 -8.10
CA ASN A 409 16.67 -22.57 -8.20
C ASN A 409 16.88 -21.70 -6.95
N MET A 410 15.80 -21.18 -6.36
CA MET A 410 15.88 -20.46 -5.09
C MET A 410 16.23 -21.42 -3.95
N LEU A 411 15.65 -22.62 -3.92
CA LEU A 411 15.92 -23.61 -2.87
C LEU A 411 17.34 -24.18 -2.94
N SER A 412 17.89 -24.38 -4.14
CA SER A 412 19.26 -24.88 -4.34
C SER A 412 20.33 -23.90 -3.85
N ARG A 413 19.98 -22.62 -3.70
CA ARG A 413 20.83 -21.55 -3.14
C ARG A 413 20.25 -20.97 -1.84
N SER A 414 19.48 -21.77 -1.11
CA SER A 414 18.71 -21.30 0.05
C SER A 414 19.56 -20.58 1.10
N ASP A 415 20.76 -21.07 1.43
CA ASP A 415 21.64 -20.43 2.42
C ASP A 415 22.05 -19.01 2.02
N ASP A 416 22.37 -18.79 0.74
CA ASP A 416 22.74 -17.49 0.18
C ASP A 416 21.53 -16.54 0.19
N HIS A 417 20.35 -17.02 -0.21
CA HIS A 417 19.13 -16.22 -0.16
C HIS A 417 18.71 -15.85 1.28
N ILE A 418 18.85 -16.78 2.24
CA ILE A 418 18.58 -16.52 3.66
C ILE A 418 19.58 -15.52 4.24
N ALA A 419 20.87 -15.66 3.92
CA ALA A 419 21.90 -14.71 4.35
C ALA A 419 21.61 -13.30 3.82
N ARG A 420 21.19 -13.18 2.56
CA ARG A 420 20.77 -11.91 1.96
C ARG A 420 19.52 -11.34 2.63
N ALA A 421 18.51 -12.16 2.90
CA ALA A 421 17.28 -11.73 3.59
C ALA A 421 17.58 -11.22 5.01
N LYS A 422 18.48 -11.90 5.76
CA LYS A 422 18.94 -11.45 7.09
C LYS A 422 19.67 -10.12 7.02
N LYS A 423 20.67 -10.01 6.13
CA LYS A 423 21.43 -8.78 5.94
C LYS A 423 20.53 -7.60 5.58
N LEU A 424 19.54 -7.82 4.72
CA LEU A 424 18.65 -6.73 4.38
C LEU A 424 17.73 -6.39 5.55
N ARG A 425 17.19 -7.36 6.28
CA ARG A 425 16.39 -7.02 7.47
C ARG A 425 17.14 -6.08 8.42
N GLU A 426 18.44 -6.29 8.59
CA GLU A 426 19.30 -5.39 9.36
C GLU A 426 19.30 -3.98 8.75
N ILE A 427 19.58 -3.84 7.45
CA ILE A 427 19.56 -2.55 6.74
C ILE A 427 18.19 -1.87 6.79
N TYR A 428 17.11 -2.64 6.65
CA TYR A 428 15.73 -2.16 6.64
C TYR A 428 15.35 -1.52 7.99
N LEU A 429 15.83 -2.11 9.09
CA LEU A 429 15.58 -1.64 10.45
C LEU A 429 16.64 -0.66 10.95
N ASP A 430 17.77 -0.53 10.25
CA ASP A 430 18.88 0.36 10.61
C ASP A 430 18.48 1.83 10.43
N ARG A 431 18.06 2.44 11.54
CA ARG A 431 17.60 3.82 11.59
C ARG A 431 17.96 4.44 12.94
N PRO A 432 18.23 5.76 12.99
CA PRO A 432 18.48 6.45 14.26
C PRO A 432 17.30 6.39 15.24
N ILE A 433 16.07 6.36 14.70
CA ILE A 433 14.82 6.28 15.45
C ILE A 433 13.95 5.20 14.77
N PRO A 434 13.32 4.28 15.53
CA PRO A 434 12.36 3.34 14.98
C PRO A 434 11.28 4.06 14.16
N SER A 435 10.93 3.55 12.98
CA SER A 435 10.09 4.28 12.01
C SER A 435 8.74 4.74 12.56
N MET A 436 8.12 3.90 13.39
CA MET A 436 6.85 4.22 14.04
C MET A 436 7.02 5.28 15.13
N ASP A 437 8.12 5.25 15.88
CA ASP A 437 8.41 6.25 16.91
C ASP A 437 8.74 7.62 16.30
N GLU A 438 9.40 7.64 15.13
CA GLU A 438 9.60 8.86 14.34
C GLU A 438 8.26 9.50 13.93
N GLY A 439 7.30 8.69 13.47
CA GLY A 439 5.95 9.16 13.13
C GLY A 439 5.21 9.73 14.34
N ILE A 440 5.22 9.02 15.48
CA ILE A 440 4.59 9.51 16.72
C ILE A 440 5.26 10.80 17.20
N PHE A 441 6.60 10.84 17.21
CA PHE A 441 7.36 12.03 17.57
C PHE A 441 6.95 13.23 16.71
N ALA A 442 6.83 13.03 15.39
CA ALA A 442 6.44 14.10 14.48
C ALA A 442 5.07 14.66 14.83
N VAL A 443 4.06 13.81 15.06
CA VAL A 443 2.73 14.27 15.48
C VAL A 443 2.79 15.03 16.81
N GLU A 444 3.37 14.44 17.85
CA GLU A 444 3.40 15.04 19.19
C GLU A 444 4.16 16.38 19.20
N HIS A 445 5.24 16.50 18.45
CA HIS A 445 6.13 17.67 18.56
C HIS A 445 5.88 18.73 17.48
N ARG A 446 5.40 18.34 16.30
CA ARG A 446 5.27 19.26 15.15
C ARG A 446 3.81 19.61 14.84
N ILE A 447 2.85 18.79 15.30
CA ILE A 447 1.41 19.12 15.24
C ILE A 447 0.95 19.63 16.61
N PHE A 448 1.11 18.83 17.67
CA PHE A 448 0.61 19.18 19.01
C PHE A 448 1.58 20.06 19.82
N GLY A 449 2.87 20.08 19.45
CA GLY A 449 3.91 20.75 20.22
C GLY A 449 3.75 22.27 20.22
N GLN A 450 3.56 22.85 21.40
CA GLN A 450 3.41 24.32 21.57
C GLN A 450 4.71 25.11 21.38
N LYS A 451 5.87 24.43 21.37
CA LYS A 451 7.20 25.06 21.37
C LYS A 451 7.47 25.97 20.15
N HIS A 452 6.76 25.76 19.04
CA HIS A 452 6.92 26.53 17.80
C HIS A 452 5.65 27.30 17.40
N GLY A 453 4.64 27.39 18.28
CA GLY A 453 3.29 27.77 17.89
C GLY A 453 2.73 26.86 16.78
N ASN A 454 1.60 27.23 16.18
CA ASN A 454 1.02 26.53 15.02
C ASN A 454 1.88 26.63 13.72
N GLY A 455 3.18 26.93 13.85
CA GLY A 455 4.05 27.42 12.80
C GLY A 455 4.87 26.36 12.07
N TRP A 456 5.21 25.21 12.67
CA TRP A 456 6.15 24.25 12.05
C TRP A 456 5.69 23.86 10.64
N VAL A 457 4.44 23.43 10.51
CA VAL A 457 3.85 23.04 9.23
C VAL A 457 3.83 24.22 8.24
N GLN A 458 3.57 25.44 8.70
CA GLN A 458 3.54 26.63 7.84
C GLN A 458 4.94 26.97 7.31
N TYR A 459 5.98 26.86 8.13
CA TYR A 459 7.37 27.14 7.74
C TYR A 459 8.00 26.04 6.87
N THR A 460 7.52 24.79 6.97
CA THR A 460 8.03 23.69 6.14
C THR A 460 7.37 23.61 4.77
N ARG A 461 6.32 24.40 4.51
CA ARG A 461 5.69 24.45 3.18
C ARG A 461 6.65 25.08 2.17
N ARG A 462 6.92 24.35 1.09
CA ARG A 462 7.82 24.78 0.02
C ARG A 462 7.10 25.76 -0.90
N ASN A 463 7.82 26.77 -1.41
CA ASN A 463 7.27 27.68 -2.41
C ASN A 463 6.90 26.98 -3.72
N GLY A 464 7.57 25.88 -4.06
CA GLY A 464 7.24 25.09 -5.27
C GLY A 464 5.83 24.52 -5.26
N MET A 465 5.23 24.34 -4.07
CA MET A 465 3.83 23.93 -3.97
C MET A 465 2.88 25.03 -4.47
N LYS A 466 3.29 26.30 -4.58
CA LYS A 466 2.44 27.36 -5.15
C LYS A 466 2.42 27.36 -6.69
N MET A 467 3.20 26.50 -7.32
CA MET A 467 3.33 26.43 -8.78
C MET A 467 2.18 25.58 -9.35
N GLY A 468 1.63 26.01 -10.48
CA GLY A 468 0.81 25.13 -11.30
C GLY A 468 1.66 24.00 -11.89
N TRP A 469 1.01 22.99 -12.43
CA TRP A 469 1.71 21.83 -13.00
C TRP A 469 2.56 22.21 -14.22
N MET A 470 2.18 23.27 -14.97
CA MET A 470 2.93 23.77 -16.12
C MET A 470 4.29 24.35 -15.69
N GLU A 471 4.29 25.22 -14.69
CA GLU A 471 5.50 25.83 -14.15
C GLU A 471 6.33 24.78 -13.42
N PHE A 472 5.69 23.87 -12.68
CA PHE A 472 6.38 22.79 -11.97
C PHE A 472 7.11 21.85 -12.93
N ALA A 473 6.53 21.57 -14.09
CA ALA A 473 7.13 20.76 -15.16
C ALA A 473 8.03 21.56 -16.12
N HIS A 474 8.17 22.88 -15.92
CA HIS A 474 8.92 23.80 -16.78
C HIS A 474 8.47 23.80 -18.26
N LEU A 475 7.20 23.49 -18.53
CA LEU A 475 6.68 23.42 -19.91
C LEU A 475 6.59 24.81 -20.56
N ASP A 476 6.35 25.83 -19.76
CA ASP A 476 6.42 27.24 -20.13
C ASP A 476 7.81 27.64 -20.64
N LEU A 477 8.87 27.30 -19.89
CA LEU A 477 10.25 27.58 -20.24
C LEU A 477 10.70 26.79 -21.49
N ILE A 478 10.35 25.49 -21.55
CA ILE A 478 10.65 24.65 -22.71
C ILE A 478 9.97 25.20 -23.97
N GLY A 479 8.71 25.64 -23.86
CA GLY A 479 7.97 26.26 -24.97
C GLY A 479 8.65 27.53 -25.50
N ILE A 480 9.12 28.40 -24.60
CA ILE A 480 9.85 29.63 -24.98
C ILE A 480 11.15 29.28 -25.71
N ILE A 481 11.93 28.33 -25.20
CA ILE A 481 13.19 27.90 -25.83
C ILE A 481 12.94 27.30 -27.23
N PHE A 482 11.92 26.45 -27.34
CA PHE A 482 11.55 25.83 -28.62
C PHE A 482 11.12 26.87 -29.65
N PHE A 483 10.30 27.84 -29.26
CA PHE A 483 9.85 28.92 -30.14
C PHE A 483 11.01 29.83 -30.56
N ALA A 484 11.92 30.17 -29.66
CA ALA A 484 13.12 30.94 -29.97
C ALA A 484 14.04 30.20 -30.97
N ALA A 485 14.22 28.88 -30.79
CA ALA A 485 14.98 28.05 -31.73
C ALA A 485 14.32 27.99 -33.11
N LEU A 486 12.99 27.92 -33.17
CA LEU A 486 12.24 27.92 -34.43
C LEU A 486 12.41 29.25 -35.18
N ILE A 487 12.38 30.39 -34.49
CA ILE A 487 12.64 31.71 -35.09
C ILE A 487 14.07 31.80 -35.64
N LEU A 488 15.07 31.27 -34.92
CA LEU A 488 16.47 31.29 -35.38
C LEU A 488 16.74 30.39 -36.60
N CYS A 489 15.87 29.41 -36.86
CA CYS A 489 15.95 28.49 -37.99
C CYS A 489 15.18 28.97 -39.24
N LEU A 490 14.35 30.02 -39.11
CA LEU A 490 13.62 30.68 -40.19
C LEU A 490 14.42 31.90 -40.68
#